data_AF-A0A4U1BBG3-F1
#
_entry.id   AF-A0A4U1BBG3-F1
#
_cell.length_a   1.000
_cell.length_b   1.000
_cell.length_c   1.000
_cell.angle_alpha   90.00
_cell.angle_beta   90.00
_cell.angle_gamma   90.00
#
_symmetry.space_group_name_H-M   'P 1'
#
loop_
_entity.id
_entity.type
_entity.pdbx_description
1 polymer ?
#
loop_
_entity_poly.entity_id
_entity_poly.type
_entity_poly.pdbx_seq_one_letter_code
_entity_poly.pdbx_strand_id
1 'polypeptide(L)'
;MAMMKHTTLAMAAVLGALMGSPQARAEYGDVVMNNHSEQNGINPVVFPHWFHRARYGCKVCHSDLGMELEAGANGINMMTIMDGQHCGACHNGEIAWQLEHCDLCHSGKSGLETQVHGSTSAQLNTTQGEEAR
;
A
#
# COMPACT_ATOMS: atom_id res chain seq x y z
N MET A 1 -19.31 -37.83 -40.34
CA MET A 1 -18.47 -37.75 -39.13
C MET A 1 -17.83 -36.37 -39.08
N ALA A 2 -17.96 -35.70 -37.94
CA ALA A 2 -17.14 -34.61 -37.39
C ALA A 2 -16.94 -33.29 -38.19
N MET A 3 -17.79 -32.27 -37.94
CA MET A 3 -17.51 -30.85 -38.29
C MET A 3 -18.18 -29.83 -37.34
N MET A 4 -18.54 -30.19 -36.09
CA MET A 4 -19.30 -29.27 -35.19
C MET A 4 -18.80 -29.16 -33.73
N LYS A 5 -17.59 -29.64 -33.39
CA LYS A 5 -17.14 -29.70 -31.97
C LYS A 5 -16.21 -28.56 -31.53
N HIS A 6 -15.81 -27.65 -32.43
CA HIS A 6 -14.79 -26.63 -32.13
C HIS A 6 -15.34 -25.23 -31.84
N THR A 7 -16.62 -24.96 -32.11
CA THR A 7 -17.24 -23.63 -31.89
C THR A 7 -17.67 -23.39 -30.45
N THR A 8 -17.91 -24.44 -29.66
CA THR A 8 -18.29 -24.30 -28.23
C THR A 8 -17.13 -23.92 -27.31
N LEU A 9 -15.88 -24.24 -27.67
CA LEU A 9 -14.72 -23.85 -26.85
C LEU A 9 -14.42 -22.34 -26.91
N ALA A 10 -14.67 -21.70 -28.05
CA ALA A 10 -14.42 -20.26 -28.20
C ALA A 10 -15.36 -19.40 -27.34
N MET A 11 -16.60 -19.86 -27.09
CA MET A 11 -17.58 -19.12 -26.29
C MET A 11 -17.29 -19.18 -24.80
N ALA A 12 -16.69 -20.27 -24.30
CA ALA A 12 -16.29 -20.39 -22.89
C ALA A 12 -15.11 -19.47 -22.53
N ALA A 13 -14.17 -19.23 -23.45
CA ALA A 13 -13.03 -18.34 -23.21
C ALA A 13 -13.44 -16.85 -23.14
N VAL A 14 -14.47 -16.45 -23.90
CA VAL A 14 -14.98 -15.06 -23.87
C VAL A 14 -15.81 -14.77 -22.62
N LEU A 15 -16.54 -15.76 -22.07
CA LEU A 15 -17.25 -15.59 -20.79
C LEU A 15 -16.30 -15.45 -19.59
N GLY A 16 -15.12 -16.07 -19.61
CA GLY A 16 -14.12 -15.92 -18.54
C GLY A 16 -13.48 -14.53 -18.47
N ALA A 17 -13.43 -13.81 -19.59
CA ALA A 17 -12.84 -12.46 -19.67
C ALA A 17 -13.76 -11.35 -19.14
N LEU A 18 -15.03 -11.64 -18.85
CA LEU A 18 -15.99 -10.69 -18.26
C LEU A 18 -16.02 -10.73 -16.73
N MET A 19 -15.29 -11.65 -16.10
CA MET A 19 -15.01 -11.58 -14.66
C MET A 19 -13.93 -10.50 -14.46
N GLY A 20 -14.38 -9.25 -14.36
CA GLY A 20 -13.51 -8.10 -14.13
C GLY A 20 -12.54 -8.38 -13.00
N SER A 21 -11.25 -8.13 -13.24
CA SER A 21 -10.20 -8.28 -12.24
C SER A 21 -10.62 -7.58 -10.94
N PRO A 22 -10.47 -8.22 -9.76
CA PRO A 22 -10.75 -7.55 -8.50
C PRO A 22 -9.86 -6.30 -8.45
N GLN A 23 -10.47 -5.12 -8.54
CA GLN A 23 -9.73 -3.89 -8.40
C GLN A 23 -9.22 -3.86 -6.95
N ALA A 24 -7.90 -3.85 -6.77
CA ALA A 24 -7.30 -3.58 -5.46
C ALA A 24 -7.75 -2.17 -5.04
N ARG A 25 -8.63 -2.09 -4.05
CA ARG A 25 -9.04 -0.84 -3.42
C ARG A 25 -8.19 -0.66 -2.17
N ALA A 26 -7.64 0.53 -1.97
CA ALA A 26 -7.04 0.86 -0.70
C ALA A 26 -8.13 0.80 0.39
N GLU A 27 -7.78 0.23 1.54
CA GLU A 27 -8.68 0.10 2.68
C GLU A 27 -8.52 1.31 3.61
N TYR A 28 -9.58 1.60 4.38
CA TYR A 28 -9.52 2.65 5.39
C TYR A 28 -8.34 2.45 6.35
N GLY A 29 -7.51 3.49 6.43
CA GLY A 29 -6.34 3.51 7.29
C GLY A 29 -5.05 3.04 6.62
N ASP A 30 -5.07 2.58 5.38
CA ASP A 30 -3.84 2.36 4.61
C ASP A 30 -3.06 3.66 4.49
N VAL A 31 -1.74 3.59 4.62
CA VAL A 31 -0.90 4.79 4.65
C VAL A 31 -0.02 4.83 3.42
N VAL A 32 -0.10 5.91 2.65
CA VAL A 32 0.86 6.21 1.60
C VAL A 32 2.00 7.02 2.20
N MET A 33 3.24 6.62 1.91
CA MET A 33 4.44 7.34 2.32
C MET A 33 5.28 7.69 1.10
N ASN A 34 5.43 8.99 0.86
CA ASN A 34 6.18 9.54 -0.27
C ASN A 34 7.14 10.68 0.11
N ASN A 35 7.39 10.90 1.41
CA ASN A 35 8.31 11.95 1.87
C ASN A 35 9.72 11.84 1.30
N HIS A 36 10.15 10.62 0.93
CA HIS A 36 11.49 10.36 0.40
C HIS A 36 11.51 9.50 -0.87
N SER A 37 10.45 8.75 -1.19
CA SER A 37 10.53 7.74 -2.26
C SER A 37 10.71 8.37 -3.64
N GLU A 38 9.78 9.23 -4.06
CA GLU A 38 9.79 9.77 -5.42
C GLU A 38 10.94 10.73 -5.68
N GLN A 39 11.32 11.54 -4.68
CA GLN A 39 12.50 12.41 -4.79
C GLN A 39 13.79 11.61 -5.04
N ASN A 40 13.81 10.32 -4.70
CA ASN A 40 14.92 9.40 -4.96
C ASN A 40 14.67 8.48 -6.16
N GLY A 41 13.64 8.74 -6.97
CA GLY A 41 13.34 7.97 -8.19
C GLY A 41 12.74 6.59 -7.95
N ILE A 42 12.16 6.35 -6.77
CA ILE A 42 11.50 5.09 -6.42
C ILE A 42 10.01 5.36 -6.15
N ASN A 43 9.15 4.39 -6.44
CA ASN A 43 7.72 4.50 -6.21
C ASN A 43 7.37 4.75 -4.73
N PRO A 44 6.26 5.46 -4.43
CA PRO A 44 5.77 5.62 -3.06
C PRO A 44 5.54 4.28 -2.36
N VAL A 45 5.63 4.28 -1.05
CA VAL A 45 5.31 3.10 -0.23
C VAL A 45 3.82 3.10 0.11
N VAL A 46 3.17 1.96 -0.03
CA VAL A 46 1.81 1.74 0.48
C VAL A 46 1.90 0.76 1.65
N PHE A 47 1.56 1.24 2.84
CA PHE A 47 1.46 0.43 4.04
C PHE A 47 0.02 -0.07 4.23
N PRO A 48 -0.23 -1.38 4.07
CA PRO A 48 -1.56 -1.96 4.27
C PRO A 48 -1.84 -2.10 5.76
N HIS A 49 -2.50 -1.10 6.34
CA HIS A 49 -2.68 -1.02 7.79
C HIS A 49 -3.64 -2.12 8.28
N TRP A 50 -4.61 -2.52 7.47
CA TRP A 50 -5.47 -3.67 7.76
C TRP A 50 -4.67 -4.98 7.93
N PHE A 51 -3.76 -5.28 7.00
CA PHE A 51 -2.97 -6.52 7.05
C PHE A 51 -2.12 -6.62 8.33
N HIS A 52 -1.58 -5.50 8.78
CA HIS A 52 -0.79 -5.42 10.01
C HIS A 52 -1.67 -5.47 11.25
N ARG A 53 -2.83 -4.77 11.26
CA ARG A 53 -3.81 -4.80 12.37
C ARG A 53 -4.43 -6.17 12.60
N ALA A 54 -4.54 -7.00 11.56
CA ALA A 54 -5.02 -8.37 11.71
C ALA A 54 -4.08 -9.26 12.56
N ARG A 55 -2.82 -8.84 12.78
CA ARG A 55 -1.80 -9.61 13.50
C ARG A 55 -1.25 -8.90 14.74
N TYR A 56 -1.20 -7.58 14.72
CA TYR A 56 -0.60 -6.76 15.77
C TYR A 56 -1.57 -5.67 16.24
N GLY A 57 -1.61 -5.45 17.55
CA GLY A 57 -2.42 -4.38 18.15
C GLY A 57 -1.79 -2.99 17.93
N CYS A 58 -2.61 -1.95 18.03
CA CYS A 58 -2.20 -0.56 17.78
C CYS A 58 -0.97 -0.12 18.58
N LYS A 59 -0.85 -0.62 19.83
CA LYS A 59 0.26 -0.31 20.75
C LYS A 59 1.62 -0.69 20.18
N VAL A 60 1.71 -1.82 19.47
CA VAL A 60 2.97 -2.33 18.93
C VAL A 60 3.60 -1.28 18.01
N CYS A 61 2.82 -0.75 17.08
CA CYS A 61 3.34 0.25 16.14
C CYS A 61 3.46 1.63 16.78
N HIS A 62 2.39 2.12 17.41
CA HIS A 62 2.31 3.54 17.76
C HIS A 62 2.96 3.91 19.09
N SER A 63 3.05 2.96 20.03
CA SER A 63 3.68 3.22 21.32
C SER A 63 5.04 2.54 21.43
N ASP A 64 5.15 1.26 21.05
CA ASP A 64 6.38 0.50 21.28
C ASP A 64 7.44 0.80 20.21
N LEU A 65 7.03 0.92 18.95
CA LEU A 65 7.92 1.33 17.85
C LEU A 65 7.92 2.85 17.59
N GLY A 66 7.15 3.62 18.36
CA GLY A 66 7.11 5.08 18.30
C GLY A 66 6.60 5.64 16.97
N MET A 67 5.76 4.91 16.25
CA MET A 67 5.12 5.43 15.03
C MET A 67 4.03 6.44 15.40
N GLU A 68 4.12 7.66 14.89
CA GLU A 68 3.15 8.70 15.18
C GLU A 68 1.80 8.38 14.54
N LEU A 69 0.72 8.89 15.13
CA LEU A 69 -0.64 8.79 14.57
C LEU A 69 -0.90 9.85 13.49
N GLU A 70 0.14 10.18 12.73
CA GLU A 70 0.15 11.17 11.65
C GLU A 70 1.04 10.68 10.51
N ALA A 71 0.50 10.67 9.28
CA ALA A 71 1.25 10.23 8.12
C ALA A 71 2.45 11.17 7.87
N GLY A 72 3.65 10.58 7.78
CA GLY A 72 4.87 11.32 7.47
C GLY A 72 5.60 11.95 8.66
N ALA A 73 5.03 11.92 9.87
CA ALA A 73 5.63 12.57 11.05
C ALA A 73 6.90 11.87 11.57
N ASN A 74 7.10 10.58 11.26
CA ASN A 74 8.23 9.80 11.78
C ASN A 74 9.56 9.96 11.02
N GLY A 75 9.59 10.61 9.85
CA GLY A 75 10.83 10.74 9.06
C GLY A 75 11.43 9.39 8.61
N ILE A 76 10.59 8.37 8.41
CA ILE A 76 11.00 7.00 8.06
C ILE A 76 11.80 7.02 6.75
N ASN A 77 12.99 6.43 6.76
CA ASN A 77 13.82 6.27 5.57
C ASN A 77 14.59 4.93 5.64
N MET A 78 15.24 4.54 4.54
CA MET A 78 15.91 3.24 4.49
C MET A 78 17.06 3.08 5.49
N MET A 79 17.73 4.17 5.90
CA MET A 79 18.77 4.08 6.92
C MET A 79 18.19 3.68 8.28
N THR A 80 17.12 4.34 8.72
CA THR A 80 16.46 3.98 9.99
C THR A 80 15.84 2.59 9.95
N ILE A 81 15.33 2.17 8.78
CA ILE A 81 14.82 0.81 8.56
C ILE A 81 15.96 -0.23 8.68
N MET A 82 17.12 0.02 8.07
CA MET A 82 18.28 -0.88 8.18
C MET A 82 18.82 -0.98 9.61
N ASP A 83 18.69 0.10 10.39
CA ASP A 83 19.04 0.14 11.81
C ASP A 83 18.00 -0.57 12.72
N GLY A 84 17.01 -1.24 12.14
CA GLY A 84 15.99 -2.02 12.86
C GLY A 84 14.84 -1.20 13.42
N GLN A 85 14.69 0.06 12.99
CA GLN A 85 13.58 0.92 13.40
C GLN A 85 12.39 0.81 12.44
N HIS A 86 11.20 1.19 12.90
CA HIS A 86 9.96 1.23 12.11
C HIS A 86 9.68 -0.11 11.41
N CYS A 87 9.75 -0.14 10.07
CA CYS A 87 9.55 -1.33 9.26
C CYS A 87 10.59 -2.42 9.57
N GLY A 88 11.84 -2.02 9.84
CA GLY A 88 12.97 -2.91 10.09
C GLY A 88 12.86 -3.69 11.41
N ALA A 89 12.02 -3.23 12.34
CA ALA A 89 11.77 -3.95 13.59
C ALA A 89 11.16 -5.35 13.34
N CYS A 90 10.43 -5.50 12.22
CA CYS A 90 9.80 -6.76 11.82
C CYS A 90 10.32 -7.28 10.48
N HIS A 91 10.60 -6.42 9.50
CA HIS A 91 11.14 -6.79 8.20
C HIS A 91 12.65 -7.02 8.27
N ASN A 92 13.05 -8.02 9.04
CA ASN A 92 14.44 -8.36 9.37
C ASN A 92 14.86 -9.77 8.92
N GLY A 93 13.98 -10.50 8.23
CA GLY A 93 14.22 -11.87 7.80
C GLY A 93 13.85 -12.95 8.84
N GLU A 94 13.50 -12.56 10.07
CA GLU A 94 13.09 -13.47 11.14
C GLU A 94 11.56 -13.40 11.38
N ILE A 95 11.03 -12.19 11.58
CA ILE A 95 9.60 -11.97 11.87
C ILE A 95 8.80 -11.83 10.58
N ALA A 96 9.33 -11.06 9.64
CA ALA A 96 8.81 -10.88 8.29
C ALA A 96 9.95 -10.96 7.28
N TRP A 97 9.58 -10.92 6.00
CA TRP A 97 10.54 -10.96 4.90
C TRP A 97 11.56 -9.81 4.96
N GLN A 98 12.74 -10.09 4.43
CA GLN A 98 13.94 -9.25 4.45
C GLN A 98 13.90 -8.07 3.45
N LEU A 99 14.59 -6.97 3.76
CA LEU A 99 14.45 -5.65 3.15
C LEU A 99 14.78 -5.55 1.65
N GLU A 100 15.36 -6.59 1.05
CA GLU A 100 15.78 -6.59 -0.36
C GLU A 100 14.60 -6.72 -1.34
N HIS A 101 13.41 -7.04 -0.85
CA HIS A 101 12.19 -7.11 -1.67
C HIS A 101 11.54 -5.72 -1.82
N CYS A 102 12.25 -4.79 -2.47
CA CYS A 102 11.88 -3.38 -2.59
C CYS A 102 10.43 -3.18 -3.07
N ASP A 103 10.00 -3.95 -4.06
CA ASP A 103 8.69 -3.83 -4.71
C ASP A 103 7.50 -4.14 -3.78
N LEU A 104 7.73 -4.89 -2.70
CA LEU A 104 6.69 -5.21 -1.73
C LEU A 104 6.35 -4.02 -0.84
N CYS A 105 7.31 -3.12 -0.60
CA CYS A 105 7.08 -1.83 0.06
C CYS A 105 6.65 -0.77 -0.96
N HIS A 106 7.46 -0.60 -2.00
CA HIS A 106 7.35 0.47 -3.00
C HIS A 106 6.32 0.17 -4.09
N SER A 107 5.09 -0.15 -3.66
CA SER A 107 3.98 -0.58 -4.50
C SER A 107 3.04 0.56 -4.92
N GLY A 108 3.29 1.79 -4.46
CA GLY A 108 2.52 2.97 -4.80
C GLY A 108 2.71 3.40 -6.24
N LYS A 109 1.69 4.04 -6.81
CA LYS A 109 1.81 4.72 -8.11
C LYS A 109 2.54 6.04 -7.93
N SER A 110 3.25 6.47 -8.95
CA SER A 110 3.87 7.79 -8.95
C SER A 110 2.82 8.92 -8.85
N GLY A 111 3.16 10.02 -8.19
CA GLY A 111 2.33 11.18 -7.91
C GLY A 111 1.41 11.04 -6.69
N LEU A 112 1.55 9.99 -5.87
CA LEU A 112 0.75 9.87 -4.66
C LEU A 112 1.38 10.63 -3.48
N GLU A 113 0.62 11.53 -2.88
CA GLU A 113 1.05 12.27 -1.70
C GLU A 113 1.05 11.39 -0.43
N THR A 114 1.89 11.75 0.54
CA THR A 114 1.87 11.13 1.87
C THR A 114 0.54 11.40 2.55
N GLN A 115 -0.20 10.35 2.89
CA GLN A 115 -1.53 10.49 3.51
C GLN A 115 -2.02 9.18 4.14
N VAL A 116 -3.02 9.30 5.01
CA VAL A 116 -3.85 8.16 5.46
C VAL A 116 -5.08 8.05 4.57
N HIS A 117 -5.22 6.94 3.85
CA HIS A 117 -6.33 6.66 2.97
C HIS A 117 -7.65 6.62 3.73
N GLY A 118 -8.64 7.35 3.21
CA GLY A 118 -9.96 7.47 3.83
C GLY A 118 -9.99 8.27 5.13
N SER A 119 -8.91 8.96 5.51
CA SER A 119 -8.94 9.84 6.69
C SER A 119 -9.80 11.07 6.45
N THR A 120 -10.55 11.47 7.48
CA THR A 120 -11.33 12.70 7.46
C THR A 120 -10.44 13.91 7.16
N SER A 121 -9.23 13.95 7.72
CA SER A 121 -8.28 15.04 7.49
C SER A 121 -7.90 15.17 6.00
N ALA A 122 -7.64 14.06 5.32
CA ALA A 122 -7.36 14.09 3.88
C ALA A 122 -8.59 14.58 3.08
N GLN A 123 -9.79 14.12 3.45
CA GLN A 123 -11.04 14.52 2.78
C GLN A 123 -11.38 16.00 2.97
N LEU A 124 -11.12 16.55 4.16
CA LEU A 124 -11.34 17.97 4.45
C LEU A 124 -10.35 18.87 3.71
N ASN A 125 -9.11 18.41 3.52
CA ASN A 125 -8.10 19.17 2.78
C ASN A 125 -8.38 19.19 1.27
N THR A 126 -8.98 18.13 0.72
CA THR A 126 -9.42 18.11 -0.69
C THR A 126 -10.59 19.05 -0.96
N THR A 127 -11.59 19.11 -0.07
CA THR A 127 -12.75 20.01 -0.25
C THR A 127 -12.38 21.49 -0.10
N GLN A 128 -11.47 21.84 0.81
CA GLN A 128 -10.99 23.22 0.95
C GLN A 128 -10.17 23.70 -0.26
N GLY A 129 -9.48 22.78 -0.95
CA GLY A 129 -8.73 23.08 -2.18
C GLY A 129 -9.62 23.30 -3.42
N GLU A 130 -10.81 22.72 -3.44
CA GLU A 130 -11.81 22.94 -4.51
C GLU A 130 -12.62 24.24 -4.30
N GLU A 131 -12.83 24.70 -3.06
CA GLU A 131 -13.48 25.99 -2.79
C GLU A 131 -12.56 27.20 -3.02
N ALA A 132 -11.24 27.00 -3.11
CA ALA A 132 -10.25 28.04 -3.34
C ALA A 132 -9.88 28.27 -4.83
N ARG A 133 -10.62 27.64 -5.77
CA ARG A 133 -10.47 27.83 -7.22
C ARG A 133 -11.69 28.46 -7.86
#